data_AF-A0A6V7L476-F1
#
_entry.id   AF-A0A6V7L476-F1
#
_cell.length_a   1.000
_cell.length_b   1.000
_cell.length_c   1.000
_cell.angle_alpha   90.00
_cell.angle_beta   90.00
_cell.angle_gamma   90.00
#
_symmetry.space_group_name_H-M   'P 1'
#
loop_
_entity.id
_entity.type
_entity.pdbx_description
1 polymer ?
#
loop_
_entity_poly.entity_id
_entity_poly.type
_entity_poly.pdbx_seq_one_letter_code
_entity_poly.pdbx_strand_id
1 'polypeptide(L)' 'GDSGGPLICNGIIYGVASVSQCDPVGASLYTTVSKFRKWIQETIEVCEEEEKTDELLGIWI' A
#
# COMPACT_ATOMS: atom_id res chain seq x y z
N GLY A 1 -11.72 -9.19 6.50
CA GLY A 1 -12.06 -7.79 6.19
C GLY A 1 -11.12 -7.35 5.09
N ASP A 2 -11.65 -6.70 4.06
CA ASP A 2 -10.90 -6.41 2.83
C ASP A 2 -10.08 -5.11 2.92
N SER A 3 -10.06 -4.45 4.08
CA SER A 3 -9.26 -3.26 4.33
C SER A 3 -7.77 -3.55 4.08
N GLY A 4 -7.12 -2.70 3.30
CA GLY A 4 -5.76 -2.90 2.80
C GLY A 4 -5.68 -3.55 1.41
N GLY A 5 -6.77 -4.15 0.93
CA GLY A 5 -6.82 -4.79 -0.39
C GLY A 5 -6.78 -3.78 -1.55
N PRO A 6 -6.25 -4.16 -2.74
CA PRO A 6 -6.12 -3.26 -3.87
C PRO A 6 -7.42 -3.16 -4.70
N LEU A 7 -7.74 -1.95 -5.13
CA LEU A 7 -8.68 -1.70 -6.23
C LEU A 7 -7.89 -1.66 -7.54
N ILE A 8 -8.05 -2.70 -8.35
CA ILE A 8 -7.30 -2.90 -9.59
C ILE A 8 -8.20 -2.66 -10.81
N CYS A 9 -7.73 -1.87 -11.77
CA CYS A 9 -8.32 -1.75 -13.09
C CYS A 9 -7.21 -1.85 -14.14
N ASN A 10 -7.36 -2.74 -15.13
CA ASN A 10 -6.35 -2.98 -16.18
C ASN A 10 -4.92 -3.23 -15.64
N GLY A 11 -4.80 -3.96 -14.52
CA GLY A 11 -3.52 -4.27 -13.89
C GLY A 11 -2.88 -3.10 -13.13
N ILE A 12 -3.53 -1.94 -13.05
CA ILE A 12 -3.07 -0.77 -12.30
C ILE A 12 -3.84 -0.66 -10.99
N ILE A 13 -3.13 -0.38 -9.90
CA ILE A 13 -3.75 -0.12 -8.59
C ILE A 13 -4.19 1.34 -8.51
N TYR A 14 -5.48 1.57 -8.38
CA TYR A 14 -6.08 2.90 -8.26
C TYR A 14 -6.38 3.28 -6.82
N GLY A 15 -6.66 2.27 -5.98
CA GLY A 15 -7.06 2.49 -4.61
C GLY A 15 -6.64 1.38 -3.66
N VAL A 16 -6.62 1.71 -2.37
CA VAL A 16 -6.48 0.74 -1.28
C VAL A 16 -7.76 0.78 -0.46
N ALA A 17 -8.41 -0.36 -0.26
CA ALA A 17 -9.66 -0.46 0.50
C ALA A 17 -9.45 0.06 1.92
N SER A 18 -10.28 1.00 2.35
CA SER A 18 -10.23 1.57 3.70
C SER A 18 -11.47 1.14 4.48
N VAL A 19 -12.63 1.54 3.98
CA VAL A 19 -13.93 1.14 4.52
C VAL A 19 -14.61 0.28 3.48
N SER A 20 -14.81 -0.99 3.81
CA SER A 20 -15.68 -1.88 3.04
C SER A 20 -17.04 -1.91 3.72
N GLN A 21 -18.10 -1.65 2.95
CA GLN A 21 -19.45 -1.96 3.36
C GLN A 21 -19.90 -3.17 2.56
N CYS A 22 -20.30 -4.24 3.25
CA CYS A 22 -20.78 -5.47 2.61
C CYS A 22 -22.27 -5.41 2.23
N ASP A 23 -22.91 -4.23 2.34
CA ASP A 23 -24.31 -3.99 1.98
C ASP A 23 -24.37 -3.38 0.57
N PRO A 24 -25.28 -3.84 -0.32
CA PRO A 24 -25.48 -3.29 -1.67
C PRO A 24 -25.80 -1.78 -1.71
N VAL A 25 -26.25 -1.18 -0.61
CA VAL A 25 -26.52 0.26 -0.51
C VAL A 25 -25.29 1.04 -0.02
N GLY A 26 -24.38 0.37 0.68
CA GLY A 26 -23.21 0.97 1.29
C GLY A 26 -22.09 1.27 0.29
N ALA A 27 -21.60 2.50 0.28
CA ALA A 27 -20.42 2.85 -0.50
C ALA A 27 -19.15 2.29 0.16
N SER A 28 -18.34 1.55 -0.60
CA SER A 28 -16.98 1.22 -0.20
C SER A 28 -16.03 2.39 -0.51
N LEU A 29 -15.19 2.75 0.45
CA LEU A 29 -14.24 3.86 0.36
C LEU A 29 -12.81 3.33 0.17
N TYR A 30 -12.11 3.96 -0.77
CA TYR A 30 -10.74 3.62 -1.13
C TYR A 30 -9.83 4.83 -0.99
N THR A 31 -8.64 4.60 -0.43
CA THR A 31 -7.54 5.57 -0.44
C THR A 31 -7.00 5.69 -1.85
N THR A 32 -6.99 6.90 -2.43
CA THR A 32 -6.52 7.13 -3.80
C THR A 32 -5.00 7.00 -3.90
N VAL A 33 -4.48 5.95 -4.55
CA VAL A 33 -3.04 5.66 -4.62
C VAL A 33 -2.24 6.78 -5.28
N SER A 34 -2.77 7.41 -6.32
CA SER A 34 -2.06 8.47 -7.06
C SER A 34 -1.68 9.68 -6.19
N LYS A 35 -2.46 9.99 -5.14
CA LYS A 35 -2.16 11.09 -4.21
C LYS A 35 -0.94 10.82 -3.33
N PHE A 36 -0.60 9.55 -3.13
CA PHE A 36 0.47 9.12 -2.24
C PHE A 36 1.68 8.56 -2.99
N ARG A 37 1.71 8.65 -4.32
CA ARG A 37 2.77 8.06 -5.14
C ARG A 37 4.17 8.46 -4.69
N LYS A 38 4.39 9.74 -4.40
CA LYS A 38 5.68 10.25 -3.92
C LYS A 38 6.09 9.59 -2.60
N TRP A 39 5.21 9.61 -1.61
CA TRP A 39 5.45 9.00 -0.31
C TRP A 39 5.68 7.48 -0.43
N ILE A 40 4.93 6.77 -1.28
CA ILE A 40 5.11 5.34 -1.52
C ILE A 40 6.52 5.07 -2.06
N GLN A 41 6.96 5.85 -3.06
CA GLN A 41 8.29 5.70 -3.65
C GLN A 41 9.40 5.97 -2.62
N GLU A 42 9.33 7.10 -1.93
CA GLU A 42 10.30 7.49 -0.89
C GLU A 42 10.37 6.45 0.24
N THR A 43 9.23 5.88 0.63
CA THR A 43 9.18 4.88 1.71
C THR A 43 9.81 3.57 1.27
N ILE A 44 9.53 3.10 0.05
CA ILE A 44 10.14 1.87 -0.48
C ILE A 44 11.65 2.04 -0.59
N GLU A 45 12.12 3.19 -1.10
CA GLU A 45 13.55 3.50 -1.20
C GLU A 45 14.25 3.44 0.17
N VAL A 46 13.64 4.04 1.21
CA VAL A 46 14.19 3.98 2.58
C VAL A 46 14.22 2.55 3.11
N CYS A 47 13.15 1.76 2.91
CA CYS A 47 13.13 0.37 3.37
C CYS A 47 14.18 -0.50 2.66
N GLU A 48 14.43 -0.29 1.37
CA GLU A 48 15.47 -1.01 0.63
C GLU A 48 16.88 -0.64 1.13
N GLU A 49 17.11 0.63 1.48
CA GLU A 49 18.36 1.07 2.10
C GLU A 49 18.55 0.43 3.49
N GLU A 50 17.49 0.41 4.31
CA GLU A 50 17.49 -0.23 5.63
C GLU A 50 17.80 -1.74 5.54
N GLU A 51 17.11 -2.47 4.66
CA GLU A 51 17.37 -3.90 4.43
C GLU A 51 18.82 -4.15 3.99
N LYS A 52 19.38 -3.30 3.13
CA LYS A 52 20.77 -3.41 2.70
C LYS A 52 21.74 -3.15 3.84
N THR A 53 21.46 -2.18 4.71
CA THR A 53 22.27 -1.97 5.91
C THR A 53 22.16 -3.15 6.88
N ASP A 54 20.99 -3.72 7.07
CA ASP A 54 20.77 -4.89 7.94
C ASP A 54 21.51 -6.13 7.39
N GLU A 55 21.48 -6.35 6.08
CA GLU A 55 22.29 -7.38 5.41
C GLU A 55 23.79 -7.15 5.61
N LEU A 56 24.28 -5.92 5.40
CA LEU A 56 25.69 -5.57 5.53
C LEU A 56 26.19 -5.68 6.98
N LEU A 57 25.35 -5.37 7.95
CA LEU A 57 25.67 -5.40 9.38
C LEU A 57 25.33 -6.75 10.03
N GLY A 58 24.65 -7.66 9.32
CA GLY A 58 24.22 -8.95 9.83
C GLY A 58 23.15 -8.84 10.93
N ILE A 59 22.36 -7.76 10.92
CA ILE A 59 21.29 -7.51 11.90
C ILE A 59 20.03 -8.18 11.37
N TRP A 60 19.93 -9.49 11.57
CA TRP A 60 18.69 -10.22 11.34
C TRP A 60 17.93 -10.26 12.68
N ILE A 61 16.71 -9.72 12.71
CA ILE A 61 15.81 -9.80 13.87
C ILE A 61 15.34 -11.26 14.06
#